data_AF-A0A7S2YHJ0-F1
#
_entry.id   AF-A0A7S2YHJ0-F1
#
_cell.length_a   1.000
_cell.length_b   1.000
_cell.length_c   1.000
_cell.angle_alpha   90.00
_cell.angle_beta   90.00
_cell.angle_gamma   90.00
#
_symmetry.space_group_name_H-M   'P 1'
#
loop_
_entity.id
_entity.type
_entity.pdbx_description
1 polymer ?
#
loop_
_entity_poly.entity_id
_entity_poly.type
_entity_poly.pdbx_seq_one_letter_code
_entity_poly.pdbx_strand_id
1 'polypeptide(L)'
;SAYEGHPFLVEAAVSLGGSQVKEGITVVRFANRIPLLFEGGADVATRVAHGKIKWTSYKMDHKRDRIGVFVSIVSTKIPFKGTSKEYIGDDATEIQQSVKRALQSC
;
A
#
# COMPACT_ATOMS: atom_id res chain seq x y z
N SER A 1 5.76 7.85 12.09
CA SER A 1 4.62 8.79 12.16
C SER A 1 3.67 8.36 13.27
N ALA A 2 2.66 9.17 13.61
CA ALA A 2 1.63 8.79 14.60
C ALA A 2 0.23 9.09 14.07
N TYR A 3 -0.76 8.27 14.44
CA TYR A 3 -2.18 8.40 14.08
C TYR A 3 -3.01 8.17 15.34
N GLU A 4 -3.89 9.12 15.71
CA GLU A 4 -4.67 9.08 16.96
C GLU A 4 -3.83 8.82 18.23
N GLY A 5 -2.59 9.33 18.27
CA GLY A 5 -1.66 9.10 19.40
C GLY A 5 -0.98 7.73 19.39
N HIS A 6 -1.26 6.87 18.41
CA HIS A 6 -0.58 5.58 18.24
C HIS A 6 0.58 5.70 17.25
N PRO A 7 1.81 5.31 17.63
CA PRO A 7 2.93 5.30 16.71
C PRO A 7 2.72 4.22 15.66
N PHE A 8 3.08 4.56 14.41
CA PHE A 8 3.07 3.61 13.31
C PHE A 8 4.30 3.76 12.41
N LEU A 9 4.67 2.63 11.81
CA LEU A 9 5.72 2.49 10.80
C LEU A 9 5.09 1.99 9.51
N VAL A 10 5.58 2.52 8.39
CA VAL A 10 5.23 2.06 7.05
C VAL A 10 6.51 1.64 6.35
N GLU A 11 6.55 0.40 5.89
CA GLU A 11 7.59 -0.13 5.02
C GLU A 11 6.99 -0.34 3.65
N ALA A 12 7.71 0.07 2.61
CA ALA A 12 7.30 -0.06 1.23
C ALA A 12 8.43 -0.68 0.41
N ALA A 13 8.07 -1.48 -0.59
CA ALA A 13 8.99 -1.99 -1.59
C ALA A 13 8.31 -2.03 -2.95
N VAL A 14 9.08 -1.78 -4.00
CA VAL A 14 8.63 -1.84 -5.39
C VAL A 14 9.48 -2.88 -6.13
N SER A 15 8.83 -3.73 -6.91
CA SER A 15 9.43 -4.74 -7.77
C SER A 15 8.98 -4.51 -9.21
N LEU A 16 9.88 -4.78 -10.15
CA LEU A 16 9.63 -4.61 -11.58
C LEU A 16 9.93 -5.91 -12.33
N GLY A 17 8.98 -6.33 -13.15
CA GLY A 17 9.08 -7.55 -13.94
C GLY A 17 8.70 -8.81 -13.15
N GLY A 18 9.36 -9.92 -13.49
CA GLY A 18 9.07 -11.24 -12.92
C GLY A 18 7.94 -11.99 -13.64
N SER A 19 7.91 -13.30 -13.44
CA SER A 19 6.91 -14.20 -14.02
C SER A 19 5.63 -14.32 -13.19
N GLN A 20 5.69 -13.98 -11.89
CA GLN A 20 4.56 -14.16 -10.96
C GLN A 20 3.67 -12.91 -10.81
N VAL A 21 4.14 -11.73 -11.20
CA VAL A 21 3.38 -10.48 -11.12
C VAL A 21 2.58 -10.31 -12.42
N LYS A 22 1.28 -10.03 -12.30
CA LYS A 22 0.41 -9.77 -13.46
C LYS A 22 0.79 -8.43 -14.10
N GLU A 23 0.43 -8.26 -15.37
CA GLU A 23 0.58 -6.97 -16.04
C GLU A 23 -0.19 -5.88 -15.27
N GLY A 24 0.47 -4.74 -15.09
CA GLY A 24 0.00 -3.65 -14.25
C GLY A 24 0.47 -3.71 -12.80
N ILE A 25 -0.26 -3.04 -11.93
CA ILE A 25 0.14 -2.82 -10.53
C ILE A 25 -0.51 -3.90 -9.67
N THR A 26 0.30 -4.78 -9.11
CA THR A 26 -0.13 -5.77 -8.11
C THR A 26 0.29 -5.29 -6.74
N VAL A 27 -0.68 -5.10 -5.83
CA VAL A 27 -0.42 -4.59 -4.48
C VAL A 27 -0.55 -5.72 -3.46
N VAL A 28 0.53 -5.98 -2.73
CA VAL A 28 0.58 -6.92 -1.61
C VAL A 28 0.66 -6.14 -0.32
N ARG A 29 -0.25 -6.45 0.59
CA ARG A 29 -0.49 -5.64 1.80
C ARG A 29 -0.27 -6.46 3.05
N PHE A 30 0.39 -5.85 4.02
CA PHE A 30 0.60 -6.42 5.34
C PHE A 30 0.17 -5.42 6.41
N ALA A 31 -0.50 -5.92 7.44
CA ALA A 31 -0.77 -5.17 8.66
C ALA A 31 -0.26 -5.97 9.85
N ASN A 32 0.63 -5.38 10.66
CA ASN A 32 1.28 -6.05 11.79
C ASN A 32 1.85 -7.44 11.42
N ARG A 33 2.54 -7.52 10.26
CA ARG A 33 3.13 -8.75 9.70
C ARG A 33 2.15 -9.83 9.23
N ILE A 34 0.85 -9.54 9.18
CA ILE A 34 -0.18 -10.45 8.67
C ILE A 34 -0.59 -9.99 7.25
N PRO A 35 -0.58 -10.88 6.25
CA PRO A 35 -1.03 -10.52 4.90
C PRO A 35 -2.54 -10.29 4.85
N LEU A 36 -2.96 -9.21 4.20
CA LEU A 36 -4.37 -8.88 3.99
C LEU A 36 -4.83 -9.37 2.61
N LEU A 37 -5.70 -10.38 2.60
CA LEU A 37 -6.10 -11.09 1.37
C LEU A 37 -7.38 -10.53 0.73
N PHE A 38 -8.27 -9.92 1.52
CA PHE A 38 -9.60 -9.50 1.08
C PHE A 38 -9.71 -7.98 0.96
N GLU A 39 -10.72 -7.51 0.21
CA GLU A 39 -11.05 -6.09 0.05
C GLU A 39 -9.87 -5.20 -0.40
N GLY A 40 -8.99 -5.74 -1.25
CA GLY A 40 -7.80 -5.04 -1.72
C GLY A 40 -8.09 -3.70 -2.42
N GLY A 41 -9.22 -3.55 -3.11
CA GLY A 41 -9.59 -2.31 -3.80
C GLY A 41 -9.97 -1.15 -2.86
N ALA A 42 -10.41 -1.45 -1.64
CA ALA A 42 -10.78 -0.43 -0.66
C ALA A 42 -9.60 0.03 0.21
N ASP A 43 -8.48 -0.71 0.16
CA ASP A 43 -7.32 -0.45 1.00
C ASP A 43 -6.53 0.81 0.61
N VAL A 44 -6.07 1.52 1.62
CA VAL A 44 -5.23 2.73 1.48
C VAL A 44 -3.98 2.48 0.64
N ALA A 45 -3.30 1.34 0.78
CA ALA A 45 -2.10 1.03 0.03
C ALA A 45 -2.41 0.90 -1.47
N THR A 46 -3.49 0.21 -1.80
CA THR A 46 -3.95 0.03 -3.18
C THR A 46 -4.40 1.34 -3.79
N ARG A 47 -5.20 2.13 -3.06
CA ARG A 47 -5.66 3.44 -3.53
C ARG A 47 -4.52 4.42 -3.76
N VAL A 48 -3.52 4.43 -2.87
CA VAL A 48 -2.33 5.25 -3.04
C VAL A 48 -1.52 4.79 -4.25
N ALA A 49 -1.26 3.49 -4.38
CA ALA A 49 -0.51 2.94 -5.50
C ALA A 49 -1.19 3.24 -6.84
N HIS A 50 -2.50 3.03 -6.98
CA HIS A 50 -3.19 3.24 -8.25
C HIS A 50 -3.53 4.71 -8.54
N GLY A 51 -3.89 5.49 -7.53
CA GLY A 51 -4.48 6.82 -7.72
C GLY A 51 -3.60 8.00 -7.35
N LYS A 52 -2.62 7.84 -6.44
CA LYS A 52 -1.86 8.98 -5.88
C LYS A 52 -0.37 8.99 -6.23
N ILE A 53 0.13 7.93 -6.85
CA ILE A 53 1.49 7.84 -7.39
C ILE A 53 1.45 7.97 -8.91
N LYS A 54 2.26 8.88 -9.45
CA LYS A 54 2.43 9.06 -10.89
C LYS A 54 3.58 8.18 -11.38
N TRP A 55 3.28 6.91 -11.69
CA TRP A 55 4.27 5.92 -12.18
C TRP A 55 4.98 6.34 -13.46
N THR A 56 4.32 7.12 -14.30
CA THR A 56 4.92 7.67 -15.53
C THR A 56 6.10 8.60 -15.25
N SER A 57 6.12 9.28 -14.10
CA SER A 57 7.27 10.08 -13.67
C SER A 57 8.50 9.22 -13.33
N TYR A 58 8.28 7.95 -13.00
CA TYR A 58 9.32 6.96 -12.73
C TYR A 58 9.65 6.10 -13.96
N LYS A 59 9.21 6.53 -15.16
CA LYS A 59 9.39 5.80 -16.43
C LYS A 59 8.77 4.39 -16.44
N MET A 60 7.71 4.19 -15.65
CA MET A 60 6.95 2.94 -15.61
C MET A 60 5.59 3.11 -16.27
N ASP A 61 5.22 2.17 -17.12
CA ASP A 61 3.91 2.09 -17.75
C ASP A 61 3.10 0.95 -17.14
N HIS A 62 2.12 1.30 -16.31
CA HIS A 62 1.22 0.35 -15.66
C HIS A 62 0.36 -0.49 -16.63
N LYS A 63 0.42 -0.25 -17.96
CA LYS A 63 -0.25 -1.09 -18.97
C LYS A 63 0.66 -2.17 -19.55
N ARG A 64 1.97 -2.00 -19.46
CA ARG A 64 2.96 -2.86 -20.11
C ARG A 64 3.88 -3.51 -19.09
N ASP A 65 4.23 -2.78 -18.05
CA ASP A 65 5.13 -3.22 -17.00
C ASP A 65 4.38 -4.01 -15.93
N ARG A 66 5.08 -4.98 -15.36
CA ARG A 66 4.64 -5.76 -14.20
C ARG A 66 5.21 -5.10 -12.97
N ILE A 67 4.39 -4.36 -12.23
CA ILE A 67 4.82 -3.57 -11.07
C ILE A 67 4.27 -4.24 -9.82
N GLY A 68 5.15 -4.81 -9.00
CA GLY A 68 4.80 -5.35 -7.69
C GLY A 68 5.00 -4.28 -6.62
N VAL A 69 3.95 -3.93 -5.89
CA VAL A 69 4.01 -2.97 -4.79
C VAL A 69 3.73 -3.71 -3.49
N PHE A 70 4.64 -3.62 -2.53
CA PHE A 70 4.53 -4.26 -1.23
C PHE A 70 4.47 -3.17 -0.17
N VAL A 71 3.46 -3.22 0.69
CA VAL A 71 3.30 -2.24 1.77
C VAL A 71 3.03 -2.98 3.07
N SER A 72 3.83 -2.72 4.10
CA SER A 72 3.66 -3.22 5.46
C SER A 72 3.42 -2.05 6.41
N ILE A 73 2.30 -2.10 7.13
CA ILE A 73 1.94 -1.12 8.15
C ILE A 73 1.99 -1.78 9.51
N VAL A 74 2.81 -1.25 10.40
CA VAL A 74 2.96 -1.74 11.78
C VAL A 74 2.57 -0.64 12.76
N SER A 75 1.63 -0.92 13.65
CA SER A 75 1.13 0.04 14.65
C SER A 75 0.62 -0.69 15.90
N THR A 76 0.62 0.00 17.04
CA THR A 76 -0.06 -0.48 18.25
C THR A 76 -1.58 -0.57 18.06
N LYS A 77 -2.14 0.26 17.18
CA LYS A 77 -3.56 0.26 16.80
C LYS A 77 -3.67 0.50 15.30
N ILE A 78 -4.12 -0.52 14.57
CA ILE A 78 -4.39 -0.42 13.13
C ILE A 78 -5.87 -0.04 12.94
N PRO A 79 -6.18 1.05 12.22
CA PRO A 79 -7.56 1.46 11.95
C PRO A 79 -8.17 0.60 10.84
N PHE A 80 -8.45 -0.66 11.16
CA PHE A 80 -9.11 -1.57 10.24
C PHE A 80 -10.54 -1.11 9.93
N LYS A 81 -10.94 -1.32 8.68
CA LYS A 81 -12.33 -1.23 8.22
C LYS A 81 -12.82 -2.63 7.84
N GLY A 82 -14.14 -2.82 7.91
CA GLY A 82 -14.77 -4.13 7.84
C GLY A 82 -14.79 -4.83 9.21
N THR A 83 -15.75 -5.73 9.39
CA THR A 83 -15.93 -6.50 10.62
C THR A 83 -14.80 -7.49 10.88
N SER A 84 -14.07 -7.90 9.82
CA SER A 84 -13.08 -8.97 9.88
C SER A 84 -11.62 -8.51 9.70
N LYS A 85 -11.34 -7.21 9.88
CA LYS A 85 -9.99 -6.62 9.73
C LYS A 85 -9.38 -6.81 8.34
N GLU A 86 -10.18 -6.54 7.31
CA GLU A 86 -9.86 -6.91 5.93
C GLU A 86 -8.98 -5.87 5.22
N TYR A 87 -9.16 -4.60 5.54
CA TYR A 87 -8.42 -3.51 4.92
C TYR A 87 -8.28 -2.30 5.84
N ILE A 88 -7.38 -1.39 5.47
CA ILE A 88 -7.21 -0.09 6.12
C ILE A 88 -7.82 0.98 5.21
N GLY A 89 -8.74 1.77 5.74
CA GLY A 89 -9.46 2.78 4.96
C GLY A 89 -8.58 3.97 4.55
N ASP A 90 -8.96 4.64 3.45
CA ASP A 90 -8.32 5.86 2.95
C ASP A 90 -8.60 7.09 3.84
N ASP A 91 -9.51 6.97 4.82
CA ASP A 91 -9.85 8.02 5.78
C ASP A 91 -8.74 8.33 6.78
N ALA A 92 -7.79 7.41 6.99
CA ALA A 92 -6.60 7.65 7.79
C ALA A 92 -5.56 8.45 6.99
N THR A 93 -5.74 9.78 6.92
CA THR A 93 -4.93 10.69 6.12
C THR A 93 -3.44 10.63 6.42
N GLU A 94 -3.05 10.48 7.68
CA GLU A 94 -1.64 10.43 8.11
C GLU A 94 -0.97 9.13 7.63
N ILE A 95 -1.70 8.02 7.68
CA ILE A 95 -1.24 6.72 7.17
C ILE A 95 -1.13 6.80 5.65
N GLN A 96 -2.16 7.30 4.97
CA GLN A 96 -2.17 7.47 3.52
C GLN A 96 -0.98 8.32 3.02
N GLN A 97 -0.72 9.45 3.67
CA GLN A 97 0.42 10.31 3.33
C GLN A 97 1.76 9.62 3.59
N SER A 98 1.87 8.85 4.67
CA SER A 98 3.10 8.10 5.00
C SER A 98 3.35 6.98 4.00
N VAL A 99 2.31 6.23 3.60
CA VAL A 99 2.39 5.20 2.54
C VAL A 99 2.82 5.83 1.21
N LYS A 100 2.23 6.97 0.85
CA LYS A 100 2.62 7.69 -0.37
C LYS A 100 4.11 8.06 -0.33
N ARG A 101 4.58 8.66 0.77
CA ARG A 101 5.99 9.05 0.93
C ARG A 101 6.93 7.84 0.91
N ALA A 102 6.54 6.74 1.56
CA ALA A 102 7.32 5.51 1.56
C ALA A 102 7.50 4.97 0.14
N LEU A 103 6.40 4.88 -0.63
CA LEU A 103 6.45 4.44 -2.03
C LEU A 103 7.24 5.38 -2.95
N GLN A 104 7.21 6.69 -2.70
CA GLN A 104 8.00 7.67 -3.47
C GLN A 104 9.50 7.63 -3.12
N SER A 105 9.86 7.05 -1.98
CA SER A 105 11.26 6.91 -1.55
C SER A 105 11.92 5.63 -2.06
N CYS A 106 11.14 4.68 -2.59
CA CYS A 106 11.64 3.48 -3.25
C CYS A 106 12.22 3.82 -4.62
#